data_AF-A0A1C4JFW3-F1
#
_entry.id   AF-A0A1C4JFW3-F1
#
_cell.length_a   1.000
_cell.length_b   1.000
_cell.length_c   1.000
_cell.angle_alpha   90.00
_cell.angle_beta   90.00
_cell.angle_gamma   90.00
#
_symmetry.space_group_name_H-M   'P 1'
#
loop_
_entity.id
_entity.type
_entity.pdbx_description
1 polymer ?
#
loop_
_entity_poly.entity_id
_entity_poly.type
_entity_poly.pdbx_seq_one_letter_code
_entity_poly.pdbx_strand_id
1 'polypeptide(L)'
;PPGPGSYGSRGPSELTWYAFAVTYARDHWVGRAATTRNETSEALALVTRAMLWDVPGRPGEDVLHRALRSWAFLGPGASEHDIPARERLVLAWVAKASRPLVDLHDPVVARSVLEALRLRRDGNAAAPETVRRKRKVLVNALYYAMEQGELGSHPLNRIRWRVPKQARSVDPRSVINPHQARDLLAALSYVGGYNRAKGRRLVGLFAGRYYA
;
A
#
# COMPACT_ATOMS: atom_id res chain seq x y z
N PRO A 1 -10.68 -9.17 -40.22
CA PRO A 1 -9.96 -8.25 -39.29
C PRO A 1 -10.79 -6.98 -38.99
N PRO A 2 -11.34 -6.82 -37.78
CA PRO A 2 -12.00 -5.57 -37.42
C PRO A 2 -10.94 -4.50 -37.10
N GLY A 3 -11.17 -3.28 -37.58
CA GLY A 3 -10.19 -2.18 -37.62
C GLY A 3 -9.96 -1.45 -36.29
N PRO A 4 -8.99 -0.52 -36.26
CA PRO A 4 -8.60 0.21 -35.06
C PRO A 4 -9.55 1.40 -34.82
N GLY A 5 -10.57 1.21 -33.98
CA GLY A 5 -11.42 2.32 -33.54
C GLY A 5 -12.77 1.88 -32.98
N SER A 6 -12.84 1.68 -31.65
CA SER A 6 -14.00 1.95 -30.78
C SER A 6 -13.97 1.12 -29.48
N TYR A 7 -12.85 1.14 -28.75
CA TYR A 7 -12.97 0.83 -27.32
C TYR A 7 -13.57 2.07 -26.67
N GLY A 8 -14.79 1.95 -26.13
CA GLY A 8 -15.41 3.02 -25.36
C GLY A 8 -14.52 3.46 -24.18
N SER A 9 -14.97 4.40 -23.34
CA SER A 9 -14.18 4.84 -22.17
C SER A 9 -13.76 3.72 -21.19
N ARG A 10 -14.29 2.50 -21.37
CA ARG A 10 -13.91 1.23 -20.75
C ARG A 10 -13.00 0.51 -21.76
N GLY A 11 -11.72 0.30 -21.43
CA GLY A 11 -10.78 -0.44 -22.28
C GLY A 11 -11.23 -1.89 -22.57
N PRO A 12 -10.49 -2.62 -23.42
CA PRO A 12 -10.88 -3.96 -23.89
C PRO A 12 -10.80 -5.09 -22.84
N SER A 13 -10.27 -4.86 -21.64
CA SER A 13 -9.72 -5.99 -20.90
C SER A 13 -10.70 -6.70 -19.95
N GLU A 14 -10.79 -8.01 -20.15
CA GLU A 14 -11.32 -8.98 -19.19
C GLU A 14 -10.33 -9.24 -18.03
N LEU A 15 -9.23 -8.48 -17.98
CA LEU A 15 -8.18 -8.64 -16.98
C LEU A 15 -8.74 -8.32 -15.59
N THR A 16 -8.62 -9.27 -14.65
CA THR A 16 -9.02 -9.04 -13.27
C THR A 16 -8.06 -8.08 -12.58
N TRP A 17 -8.58 -7.30 -11.62
CA TRP A 17 -7.74 -6.44 -10.78
C TRP A 17 -6.59 -7.24 -10.13
N TYR A 18 -6.86 -8.46 -9.64
CA TYR A 18 -5.83 -9.29 -9.03
C TYR A 18 -4.69 -9.65 -10.00
N ALA A 19 -5.02 -10.11 -11.20
CA ALA A 19 -4.01 -10.44 -12.22
C ALA A 19 -3.17 -9.20 -12.58
N PHE A 20 -3.82 -8.06 -12.80
CA PHE A 20 -3.15 -6.79 -13.04
C PHE A 20 -2.22 -6.38 -11.87
N ALA A 21 -2.71 -6.47 -10.64
CA ALA A 21 -1.97 -6.05 -9.45
C ALA A 21 -0.71 -6.92 -9.20
N VAL A 22 -0.77 -8.21 -9.52
CA VAL A 22 0.40 -9.11 -9.44
C VAL A 22 1.46 -8.70 -10.46
N THR A 23 1.06 -8.42 -11.71
CA THR A 23 1.98 -7.91 -12.75
C THR A 23 2.59 -6.57 -12.34
N TYR A 24 1.76 -5.62 -11.91
CA TYR A 24 2.21 -4.32 -11.42
C TYR A 24 3.24 -4.45 -10.28
N ALA A 25 2.98 -5.32 -9.29
CA ALA A 25 3.87 -5.54 -8.17
C ALA A 25 5.22 -6.12 -8.60
N ARG A 26 5.21 -7.05 -9.57
CA ARG A 26 6.42 -7.67 -10.14
C ARG A 26 7.28 -6.64 -10.88
N ASP A 27 6.68 -5.89 -11.79
CA ASP A 27 7.41 -4.97 -12.67
C ASP A 27 8.01 -3.79 -11.90
N HIS A 28 7.35 -3.38 -10.82
CA HIS A 28 7.80 -2.28 -9.98
C HIS A 28 8.63 -2.73 -8.78
N TRP A 29 9.01 -4.01 -8.70
CA TRP A 29 9.78 -4.53 -7.57
C TRP A 29 11.24 -4.09 -7.62
N VAL A 30 11.89 -4.22 -8.77
CA VAL A 30 13.31 -3.94 -8.96
C VAL A 30 13.57 -2.43 -8.84
N GLY A 31 14.63 -2.05 -8.13
CA GLY A 31 15.00 -0.63 -7.95
C GLY A 31 14.21 0.14 -6.88
N ARG A 32 13.09 -0.38 -6.34
CA ARG A 32 12.38 0.27 -5.22
C ARG A 32 13.00 -0.02 -3.85
N ALA A 33 13.00 0.98 -2.97
CA ALA A 33 13.41 0.80 -1.58
C ALA A 33 12.50 -0.21 -0.84
N ALA A 34 13.07 -0.94 0.13
CA ALA A 34 12.33 -1.97 0.89
C ALA A 34 11.06 -1.43 1.56
N THR A 35 11.12 -0.23 2.14
CA THR A 35 9.96 0.45 2.72
C THR A 35 8.89 0.69 1.67
N THR A 36 9.24 1.24 0.51
CA THR A 36 8.30 1.50 -0.59
C THR A 36 7.66 0.22 -1.13
N ARG A 37 8.43 -0.88 -1.22
CA ARG A 37 7.89 -2.20 -1.59
C ARG A 37 6.85 -2.65 -0.59
N ASN A 38 7.17 -2.60 0.71
CA ASN A 38 6.26 -2.96 1.77
C ASN A 38 4.95 -2.14 1.73
N GLU A 39 5.05 -0.84 1.51
CA GLU A 39 3.89 0.06 1.39
C GLU A 39 3.04 -0.24 0.15
N THR A 40 3.70 -0.57 -0.96
CA THR A 40 3.03 -0.98 -2.21
C THR A 40 2.25 -2.28 -1.99
N SER A 41 2.89 -3.32 -1.44
CA SER A 41 2.24 -4.60 -1.15
C SER A 41 1.10 -4.46 -0.14
N GLU A 42 1.22 -3.57 0.86
CA GLU A 42 0.14 -3.27 1.80
C GLU A 42 -1.07 -2.62 1.12
N ALA A 43 -0.82 -1.63 0.24
CA ALA A 43 -1.86 -0.94 -0.48
C ALA A 43 -2.57 -1.87 -1.49
N LEU A 44 -1.82 -2.65 -2.27
CA LEU A 44 -2.38 -3.61 -3.21
C LEU A 44 -3.21 -4.68 -2.51
N ALA A 45 -2.73 -5.23 -1.38
CA ALA A 45 -3.51 -6.19 -0.59
C ALA A 45 -4.81 -5.61 -0.04
N LEU A 46 -4.85 -4.32 0.28
CA LEU A 46 -6.08 -3.67 0.72
C LEU A 46 -7.04 -3.45 -0.46
N VAL A 47 -6.55 -2.93 -1.59
CA VAL A 47 -7.38 -2.69 -2.77
C VAL A 47 -7.92 -3.99 -3.33
N THR A 48 -7.10 -5.05 -3.42
CA THR A 48 -7.55 -6.37 -3.89
C THR A 48 -8.72 -6.87 -3.08
N ARG A 49 -8.67 -6.79 -1.74
CA ARG A 49 -9.78 -7.23 -0.88
C ARG A 49 -11.06 -6.44 -1.10
N ALA A 50 -10.96 -5.14 -1.40
CA ALA A 50 -12.10 -4.29 -1.73
C ALA A 50 -12.64 -4.55 -3.15
N MET A 51 -11.81 -5.11 -4.03
CA MET A 51 -12.16 -5.50 -5.41
C MET A 51 -12.63 -6.95 -5.53
N LEU A 52 -12.82 -7.68 -4.42
CA LEU A 52 -13.40 -9.01 -4.48
C LEU A 52 -14.93 -8.93 -4.53
N TRP A 53 -15.54 -9.82 -5.29
CA TRP A 53 -16.94 -10.14 -5.12
C TRP A 53 -17.16 -10.89 -3.81
N ASP A 54 -18.39 -10.82 -3.31
CA ASP A 54 -18.83 -11.64 -2.20
C ASP A 54 -19.28 -13.00 -2.75
N VAL A 55 -18.36 -13.97 -2.77
CA VAL A 55 -18.60 -15.32 -3.29
C VAL A 55 -18.45 -16.35 -2.18
N PRO A 56 -19.18 -17.48 -2.25
CA PRO A 56 -19.07 -18.56 -1.27
C PRO A 56 -17.63 -19.05 -1.07
N GLY A 57 -17.34 -19.53 0.14
CA GLY A 57 -16.02 -20.04 0.50
C GLY A 57 -14.97 -18.96 0.76
N ARG A 58 -15.39 -17.72 1.05
CA ARG A 58 -14.49 -16.61 1.40
C ARG A 58 -13.58 -16.99 2.57
N PRO A 59 -12.24 -17.00 2.38
CA PRO A 59 -11.30 -17.20 3.47
C PRO A 59 -11.42 -16.06 4.50
N GLY A 60 -11.16 -16.35 5.78
CA GLY A 60 -11.12 -15.34 6.82
C GLY A 60 -10.14 -14.21 6.49
N GLU A 61 -10.48 -12.97 6.87
CA GLU A 61 -9.73 -11.76 6.51
C GLU A 61 -8.23 -11.84 6.84
N ASP A 62 -7.87 -12.49 7.95
CA ASP A 62 -6.48 -12.66 8.35
C ASP A 62 -5.69 -13.60 7.43
N VAL A 63 -6.35 -14.66 6.98
CA VAL A 63 -5.78 -15.63 6.04
C VAL A 63 -5.62 -14.97 4.67
N LEU A 64 -6.63 -14.23 4.23
CA LEU A 64 -6.63 -13.50 2.98
C LEU A 64 -5.53 -12.44 2.94
N HIS A 65 -5.42 -11.63 3.99
CA HIS A 65 -4.39 -10.60 4.11
C HIS A 65 -2.98 -11.20 4.10
N ARG A 66 -2.76 -12.27 4.88
CA ARG A 66 -1.49 -12.96 4.94
C ARG A 66 -1.11 -13.55 3.58
N ALA A 67 -2.02 -14.25 2.90
CA ALA A 67 -1.75 -14.84 1.60
C ALA A 67 -1.34 -13.77 0.56
N LEU A 68 -2.05 -12.64 0.52
CA LEU A 68 -1.72 -11.55 -0.38
C LEU A 68 -0.37 -10.88 -0.07
N ARG A 69 -0.09 -10.61 1.21
CA ARG A 69 1.13 -9.92 1.66
C ARG A 69 2.38 -10.77 1.57
N SER A 70 2.25 -12.06 1.86
CA SER A 70 3.36 -12.98 1.98
C SER A 70 3.65 -13.73 0.68
N TRP A 71 2.77 -13.69 -0.32
CA TRP A 71 2.96 -14.49 -1.54
C TRP A 71 2.56 -13.76 -2.83
N ALA A 72 1.39 -13.11 -2.88
CA ALA A 72 0.93 -12.50 -4.13
C ALA A 72 1.69 -11.22 -4.52
N PHE A 73 2.02 -10.36 -3.53
CA PHE A 73 2.66 -9.06 -3.76
C PHE A 73 4.12 -9.00 -3.30
N LEU A 74 4.79 -10.15 -3.29
CA LEU A 74 6.26 -10.23 -3.23
C LEU A 74 6.79 -10.33 -4.66
N GLY A 75 7.79 -9.53 -5.04
CA GLY A 75 8.52 -9.74 -6.29
C GLY A 75 9.80 -10.55 -6.05
N PRO A 76 10.62 -10.77 -7.10
CA PRO A 76 10.33 -11.79 -8.12
C PRO A 76 9.71 -13.03 -7.47
N GLY A 77 8.59 -13.50 -8.04
CA GLY A 77 7.66 -14.41 -7.39
C GLY A 77 8.32 -15.65 -6.80
N ALA A 78 7.92 -15.99 -5.58
CA ALA A 78 8.04 -17.35 -5.08
C ALA A 78 7.48 -18.28 -6.18
N SER A 79 8.24 -19.30 -6.58
CA SER A 79 7.74 -20.25 -7.57
C SER A 79 6.43 -20.85 -7.04
N GLU A 80 5.50 -21.27 -7.90
CA GLU A 80 4.26 -21.92 -7.42
C GLU A 80 4.53 -23.08 -6.44
N HIS A 81 5.70 -23.71 -6.56
CA HIS A 81 6.22 -24.76 -5.70
C HIS A 81 6.61 -24.28 -4.28
N ASP A 82 7.02 -23.02 -4.13
CA ASP A 82 7.41 -22.42 -2.86
C ASP A 82 6.20 -21.97 -2.02
N ILE A 83 5.05 -21.79 -2.67
CA ILE A 83 3.80 -21.36 -2.00
C ILE A 83 3.17 -22.58 -1.33
N PRO A 84 2.98 -22.56 0.00
CA PRO A 84 2.36 -23.67 0.70
C PRO A 84 0.91 -23.88 0.20
N ALA A 85 0.46 -25.13 0.22
CA ALA A 85 -0.79 -25.54 -0.41
C ALA A 85 -2.01 -24.73 0.06
N ARG A 86 -2.04 -24.36 1.34
CA ARG A 86 -3.12 -23.56 1.93
C ARG A 86 -3.20 -22.17 1.30
N GLU A 87 -2.08 -21.48 1.17
CA GLU A 87 -2.00 -20.15 0.58
C GLU A 87 -2.30 -20.18 -0.92
N ARG A 88 -1.89 -21.24 -1.61
CA ARG A 88 -2.21 -21.44 -3.03
C ARG A 88 -3.71 -21.55 -3.27
N LEU A 89 -4.43 -22.29 -2.43
CA LEU A 89 -5.90 -22.38 -2.48
C LEU A 89 -6.56 -21.01 -2.25
N VAL A 90 -6.05 -20.23 -1.29
CA VAL A 90 -6.53 -18.87 -1.01
C VAL A 90 -6.32 -17.96 -2.21
N LEU A 91 -5.12 -17.97 -2.81
CA LEU A 91 -4.81 -17.14 -3.98
C LEU A 91 -5.60 -17.57 -5.22
N ALA A 92 -5.85 -18.88 -5.40
CA ALA A 92 -6.72 -19.38 -6.45
C ALA A 92 -8.18 -18.92 -6.26
N TRP A 93 -8.66 -18.90 -5.02
CA TRP A 93 -9.97 -18.31 -4.70
C TRP A 93 -9.99 -16.81 -4.99
N VAL A 94 -8.95 -16.06 -4.61
CA VAL A 94 -8.82 -14.62 -4.91
C VAL A 94 -8.86 -14.35 -6.41
N ALA A 95 -8.15 -15.15 -7.22
CA ALA A 95 -8.13 -15.00 -8.67
C ALA A 95 -9.54 -15.15 -9.28
N LYS A 96 -10.35 -16.09 -8.76
CA LYS A 96 -11.74 -16.30 -9.20
C LYS A 96 -12.70 -15.23 -8.67
N ALA A 97 -12.48 -14.77 -7.45
CA ALA A 97 -13.35 -13.80 -6.78
C ALA A 97 -13.03 -12.35 -7.16
N SER A 98 -11.92 -12.08 -7.85
CA SER A 98 -11.51 -10.72 -8.22
C SER A 98 -12.37 -10.17 -9.35
N ARG A 99 -12.88 -8.96 -9.14
CA ARG A 99 -13.56 -8.16 -10.16
C ARG A 99 -12.63 -7.83 -11.35
N PRO A 100 -13.20 -7.62 -12.54
CA PRO A 100 -12.51 -7.01 -13.67
C PRO A 100 -11.91 -5.66 -13.29
N LEU A 101 -10.77 -5.32 -13.89
CA LEU A 101 -10.13 -4.02 -13.69
C LEU A 101 -11.04 -2.86 -14.15
N VAL A 102 -11.80 -3.09 -15.23
CA VAL A 102 -12.74 -2.12 -15.80
C VAL A 102 -13.89 -1.74 -14.85
N ASP A 103 -14.21 -2.56 -13.84
CA ASP A 103 -15.24 -2.27 -12.84
C ASP A 103 -14.91 -1.01 -12.02
N LEU A 104 -13.65 -0.59 -11.95
CA LEU A 104 -13.28 0.68 -11.30
C LEU A 104 -13.88 1.90 -12.00
N HIS A 105 -14.33 1.79 -13.26
CA HIS A 105 -15.10 2.86 -13.89
C HIS A 105 -16.50 3.04 -13.30
N ASP A 106 -17.02 2.04 -12.59
CA ASP A 106 -18.24 2.20 -11.79
C ASP A 106 -17.93 3.07 -10.56
N PRO A 107 -18.58 4.24 -10.41
CA PRO A 107 -18.36 5.12 -9.28
C PRO A 107 -18.69 4.48 -7.93
N VAL A 108 -19.59 3.49 -7.87
CA VAL A 108 -19.92 2.76 -6.63
C VAL A 108 -18.74 1.91 -6.19
N VAL A 109 -18.16 1.13 -7.12
CA VAL A 109 -17.02 0.25 -6.86
C VAL A 109 -15.78 1.07 -6.54
N ALA A 110 -15.47 2.09 -7.33
CA ALA A 110 -14.29 2.90 -7.03
C ALA A 110 -14.44 3.72 -5.75
N ARG A 111 -15.66 4.12 -5.35
CA ARG A 111 -15.90 4.73 -4.03
C ARG A 111 -15.72 3.71 -2.91
N SER A 112 -16.22 2.48 -3.03
CA SER A 112 -16.03 1.45 -1.99
C SER A 112 -14.55 1.14 -1.78
N VAL A 113 -13.76 1.07 -2.85
CA VAL A 113 -12.30 0.92 -2.78
C VAL A 113 -11.66 2.10 -2.04
N LEU A 114 -12.04 3.33 -2.37
CA LEU A 114 -11.51 4.52 -1.71
C LEU A 114 -11.90 4.60 -0.22
N GLU A 115 -13.11 4.18 0.14
CA GLU A 115 -13.54 4.09 1.55
C GLU A 115 -12.77 2.98 2.29
N ALA A 116 -12.47 1.85 1.65
CA ALA A 116 -11.63 0.82 2.24
C ALA A 116 -10.22 1.34 2.57
N LEU A 117 -9.68 2.30 1.81
CA LEU A 117 -8.39 2.95 2.14
C LEU A 117 -8.45 3.79 3.41
N ARG A 118 -9.63 4.26 3.84
CA ARG A 118 -9.81 5.04 5.07
C ARG A 118 -9.80 4.20 6.33
N LEU A 119 -9.97 2.88 6.20
CA LEU A 119 -10.04 1.98 7.33
C LEU A 119 -8.71 1.26 7.55
N ARG A 120 -8.39 1.04 8.83
CA ARG A 120 -7.35 0.11 9.26
C ARG A 120 -7.94 -1.31 9.25
N ARG A 121 -7.08 -2.31 9.44
CA ARG A 121 -7.52 -3.71 9.55
C ARG A 121 -8.49 -3.93 10.71
N ASP A 122 -8.34 -3.14 11.77
CA ASP A 122 -9.18 -3.20 12.97
C ASP A 122 -10.53 -2.45 12.80
N GLY A 123 -10.87 -2.03 11.58
CA GLY A 123 -12.10 -1.26 11.28
C GLY A 123 -12.05 0.22 11.69
N ASN A 124 -11.05 0.63 12.48
CA ASN A 124 -10.86 2.02 12.87
C ASN A 124 -10.34 2.91 11.74
N ALA A 125 -10.53 4.22 11.85
CA ALA A 125 -10.01 5.18 10.87
C ALA A 125 -8.48 5.14 10.78
N ALA A 126 -7.95 5.10 9.55
CA ALA A 126 -6.53 5.18 9.27
C ALA A 126 -6.04 6.62 9.37
N ALA A 127 -4.76 6.78 9.76
CA ALA A 127 -4.14 8.10 9.77
C ALA A 127 -4.18 8.73 8.36
N PRO A 128 -4.44 10.04 8.23
CA PRO A 128 -4.56 10.69 6.93
C PRO A 128 -3.36 10.45 6.00
N GLU A 129 -2.15 10.39 6.57
CA GLU A 129 -0.93 10.10 5.81
C GLU A 129 -0.91 8.66 5.26
N THR A 130 -1.37 7.69 6.05
CA THR A 130 -1.54 6.30 5.59
C THR A 130 -2.54 6.23 4.44
N VAL A 131 -3.65 6.96 4.52
CA VAL A 131 -4.65 7.03 3.45
C VAL A 131 -4.05 7.65 2.18
N ARG A 132 -3.31 8.75 2.30
CA ARG A 132 -2.61 9.40 1.16
C ARG A 132 -1.64 8.46 0.48
N ARG A 133 -0.83 7.76 1.26
CA ARG A 133 0.16 6.80 0.77
C ARG A 133 -0.48 5.64 0.02
N LYS A 134 -1.52 5.02 0.58
CA LYS A 134 -2.25 3.93 -0.07
C LYS A 134 -2.94 4.39 -1.35
N ARG A 135 -3.53 5.59 -1.34
CA ARG A 135 -4.13 6.21 -2.53
C ARG A 135 -3.09 6.46 -3.62
N LYS A 136 -1.90 6.94 -3.26
CA LYS A 136 -0.80 7.17 -4.22
C LYS A 136 -0.43 5.89 -4.96
N VAL A 137 -0.35 4.75 -4.26
CA VAL A 137 -0.10 3.45 -4.88
C VAL A 137 -1.24 3.07 -5.84
N LEU A 138 -2.50 3.22 -5.43
CA LEU A 138 -3.66 2.94 -6.30
C LEU A 138 -3.64 3.80 -7.57
N VAL A 139 -3.43 5.11 -7.44
CA VAL A 139 -3.38 6.04 -8.58
C VAL A 139 -2.24 5.66 -9.53
N ASN A 140 -1.04 5.39 -9.01
CA ASN A 140 0.09 4.97 -9.84
C ASN A 140 -0.18 3.64 -10.56
N ALA A 141 -0.83 2.69 -9.90
CA ALA A 141 -1.23 1.44 -10.53
C ALA A 141 -2.23 1.68 -11.66
N LEU A 142 -3.20 2.58 -11.49
CA LEU A 142 -4.17 2.90 -12.55
C LEU A 142 -3.57 3.64 -13.74
N TYR A 143 -2.61 4.54 -13.51
CA TYR A 143 -1.83 5.12 -14.60
C TYR A 143 -1.04 4.06 -15.36
N TYR A 144 -0.41 3.12 -14.65
CA TYR A 144 0.29 2.01 -15.28
C TYR A 144 -0.65 1.12 -16.11
N ALA A 145 -1.86 0.83 -15.61
CA ALA A 145 -2.89 0.12 -16.39
C ALA A 145 -3.26 0.86 -17.69
N MET A 146 -3.30 2.20 -17.65
CA MET A 146 -3.54 3.00 -18.85
C MET A 146 -2.35 2.94 -19.82
N GLU A 147 -1.12 2.99 -19.31
CA GLU A 147 0.10 2.85 -20.12
C GLU A 147 0.16 1.48 -20.82
N GLN A 148 -0.33 0.42 -20.17
CA GLN A 148 -0.46 -0.92 -20.75
C GLN A 148 -1.66 -1.06 -21.71
N GLY A 149 -2.51 -0.04 -21.85
CA GLY A 149 -3.70 -0.08 -22.72
C GLY A 149 -4.90 -0.84 -22.13
N GLU A 150 -4.81 -1.27 -20.87
CA GLU A 150 -5.88 -2.00 -20.17
C GLU A 150 -7.08 -1.08 -19.85
N LEU A 151 -6.80 0.21 -19.61
CA LEU A 151 -7.79 1.24 -19.31
C LEU A 151 -7.71 2.39 -20.32
N GLY A 152 -8.84 2.77 -20.91
CA GLY A 152 -8.91 3.90 -21.84
C GLY A 152 -8.89 5.29 -21.17
N SER A 153 -9.18 5.36 -19.87
CA SER A 153 -9.14 6.60 -19.09
C SER A 153 -8.98 6.34 -17.60
N HIS A 154 -8.52 7.33 -16.83
CA HIS A 154 -8.30 7.15 -15.40
C HIS A 154 -9.66 7.08 -14.64
N PRO A 155 -10.03 5.94 -14.02
CA PRO A 155 -11.38 5.74 -13.47
C PRO A 155 -11.71 6.69 -12.31
N LEU A 156 -10.70 7.03 -11.50
CA LEU A 156 -10.90 7.92 -10.34
C LEU A 156 -11.12 9.40 -10.70
N ASN A 157 -10.94 9.83 -11.96
CA ASN A 157 -11.10 11.25 -12.34
C ASN A 157 -12.54 11.73 -12.18
N ARG A 158 -13.52 10.83 -12.30
CA ARG A 158 -14.95 11.15 -12.15
C ARG A 158 -15.38 11.26 -10.69
N ILE A 159 -14.54 10.86 -9.75
CA ILE A 159 -14.91 10.74 -8.33
C ILE A 159 -14.33 11.91 -7.55
N ARG A 160 -15.21 12.80 -7.07
CA ARG A 160 -14.85 13.84 -6.11
C ARG A 160 -14.61 13.22 -4.73
N TRP A 161 -13.40 12.74 -4.50
CA TRP A 161 -12.99 12.16 -3.22
C TRP A 161 -11.80 12.93 -2.63
N ARG A 162 -11.91 13.30 -1.35
CA ARG A 162 -10.89 14.04 -0.60
C ARG A 162 -10.44 13.22 0.61
N VAL A 163 -9.13 13.15 0.82
CA VAL A 163 -8.57 12.68 2.09
C VAL A 163 -8.82 13.79 3.12
N PRO A 164 -9.36 13.48 4.31
CA PRO A 164 -9.51 14.46 5.38
C PRO A 164 -8.19 15.22 5.62
N LYS A 165 -8.27 16.54 5.77
CA LYS A 165 -7.09 17.34 6.15
C LYS A 165 -6.70 16.94 7.58
N GLN A 166 -5.44 16.59 7.77
CA GLN A 166 -4.91 16.37 9.11
C GLN A 166 -4.87 17.71 9.83
N ALA A 167 -5.55 17.84 10.96
CA ALA A 167 -5.17 18.85 11.94
C ALA A 167 -3.80 18.43 12.46
N ARG A 168 -2.73 19.15 12.09
CA ARG A 168 -1.41 18.99 12.72
C ARG A 168 -1.52 19.52 14.15
N SER A 169 -2.13 18.76 15.04
CA SER A 169 -2.00 18.95 16.46
C SER A 169 -0.84 18.06 16.90
N VAL A 170 0.30 18.70 17.17
CA VAL A 170 1.41 18.04 17.84
C VAL A 170 1.03 18.02 19.31
N ASP A 171 0.93 16.83 19.93
CA ASP A 171 0.73 16.73 21.37
C ASP A 171 1.99 17.31 22.06
N PRO A 172 1.90 18.40 22.83
CA PRO A 172 3.06 18.98 23.51
C PRO A 172 3.78 17.98 24.43
N ARG A 173 3.08 16.94 24.91
CA ARG A 173 3.67 15.86 25.72
C ARG A 173 4.55 14.90 24.92
N SER A 174 4.40 14.88 23.59
CA SER A 174 5.22 14.05 22.70
C SER A 174 6.50 14.74 22.23
N VAL A 175 6.65 16.04 22.53
CA VAL A 175 7.80 16.85 22.12
C VAL A 175 8.67 17.15 23.33
N ILE A 176 9.98 16.99 23.18
CA ILE A 176 10.95 17.35 24.22
C ILE A 176 11.03 18.87 24.37
N ASN A 177 10.95 19.36 25.61
CA ASN A 177 11.27 20.75 25.89
C ASN A 177 12.80 20.99 25.93
N PRO A 178 13.29 22.24 25.90
CA PRO A 178 14.73 22.52 25.89
C PRO A 178 15.51 21.99 27.11
N HIS A 179 14.84 21.79 28.25
CA HIS A 179 15.46 21.16 29.41
C HIS A 179 15.63 19.66 29.18
N GLN A 180 14.55 18.97 28.78
CA GLN A 180 14.55 17.54 28.45
C GLN A 180 15.52 17.22 27.30
N ALA A 181 15.67 18.11 26.33
CA ALA A 181 16.65 17.95 25.26
C ALA A 181 18.09 17.95 25.80
N ARG A 182 18.41 18.86 26.72
CA ARG A 182 19.73 18.89 27.39
C ARG A 182 19.95 17.64 28.24
N ASP A 183 18.94 17.22 29.00
CA ASP A 183 19.01 16.01 29.82
C ASP A 183 19.19 14.75 28.95
N LEU A 184 18.50 14.67 27.82
CA LEU A 184 18.61 13.55 26.88
C LEU A 184 20.00 13.52 26.23
N LEU A 185 20.54 14.67 25.83
CA LEU A 185 21.90 14.77 25.29
C LEU A 185 22.94 14.40 26.36
N ALA A 186 22.73 14.79 27.61
CA ALA A 186 23.57 14.37 28.72
C ALA A 186 23.47 12.85 28.94
N ALA A 187 22.28 12.28 28.95
CA ALA A 187 22.07 10.84 29.10
C ALA A 187 22.72 10.03 27.97
N LEU A 188 22.65 10.51 26.72
CA LEU A 188 23.30 9.90 25.57
C LEU A 188 24.83 9.83 25.73
N SER A 189 25.45 10.74 26.47
CA SER A 189 26.90 10.70 26.72
C SER A 189 27.35 9.45 27.48
N TYR A 190 26.45 8.85 28.27
CA TYR A 190 26.69 7.64 29.06
C TYR A 190 26.36 6.34 28.31
N VAL A 191 25.85 6.42 27.07
CA VAL A 191 25.43 5.24 26.31
C VAL A 191 26.64 4.52 25.67
N GLY A 192 26.83 3.26 26.08
CA GLY A 192 27.87 2.35 25.56
C GLY A 192 29.17 2.40 26.37
N GLY A 193 30.04 1.41 26.15
CA GLY A 193 31.31 1.31 26.87
C GLY A 193 32.31 2.41 26.51
N TYR A 194 33.07 2.87 27.50
CA TYR A 194 34.09 3.93 27.40
C TYR A 194 35.03 3.77 26.18
N ASN A 195 35.49 2.54 25.94
CA ASN A 195 36.46 2.21 24.88
C ASN A 195 35.94 2.42 23.45
N ARG A 196 34.61 2.39 23.22
CA ARG A 196 34.02 2.58 21.89
C ARG A 196 33.52 4.01 21.63
N ALA A 197 33.58 4.90 22.64
CA ALA A 197 33.16 6.30 22.56
C ALA A 197 31.76 6.52 21.91
N LYS A 198 30.87 5.54 22.03
CA LYS A 198 29.60 5.49 21.31
C LYS A 198 28.68 6.65 21.70
N GLY A 199 28.60 6.95 22.99
CA GLY A 199 27.82 8.06 23.53
C GLY A 199 28.23 9.42 22.95
N ARG A 200 29.53 9.73 22.92
CA ARG A 200 30.04 11.01 22.36
C ARG A 200 29.62 11.23 20.91
N ARG A 201 29.62 10.18 20.08
CA ARG A 201 29.18 10.25 18.68
C ARG A 201 27.68 10.46 18.54
N LEU A 202 26.89 9.83 19.42
CA LEU A 202 25.43 10.00 19.45
C LEU A 202 25.05 11.43 19.89
N VAL A 203 25.73 11.99 20.89
CA VAL A 203 25.50 13.37 21.32
C VAL A 203 25.68 14.33 20.16
N GLY A 204 26.79 14.24 19.42
CA GLY A 204 27.02 15.10 18.25
C GLY A 204 25.93 14.96 17.17
N LEU A 205 25.53 13.72 16.86
CA LEU A 205 24.48 13.44 15.88
C LEU A 205 23.12 14.03 16.28
N PHE A 206 22.69 13.82 17.52
CA PHE A 206 21.39 14.27 18.00
C PHE A 206 21.36 15.77 18.33
N ALA A 207 22.46 16.34 18.84
CA ALA A 207 22.59 17.78 19.04
C ALA A 207 22.52 18.52 17.71
N GLY A 208 23.21 18.02 16.67
CA GLY A 208 23.14 18.59 15.32
C GLY A 208 21.73 18.54 14.74
N ARG A 209 20.90 17.55 15.08
CA ARG A 209 19.49 17.50 14.65
C ARG A 209 18.55 18.41 15.43
N TYR A 210 18.87 18.69 16.69
CA TYR A 210 18.03 19.52 17.56
C TYR A 210 18.30 21.02 17.38
N TYR A 211 19.55 21.40 17.10
CA TYR A 211 19.98 22.81 16.98
C TYR A 211 20.20 23.31 15.55
N ALA A 212 20.03 22.47 14.53
CA ALA A 212 20.05 22.88 13.11
C ALA A 212 18.65 23.31 12.64
#